data_AF-A0A1F5RYB4-F1
#
_entry.id   AF-A0A1F5RYB4-F1
#
_cell.length_a   1.000
_cell.length_b   1.000
_cell.length_c   1.000
_cell.angle_alpha   90.00
_cell.angle_beta   90.00
_cell.angle_gamma   90.00
#
_symmetry.space_group_name_H-M   'P 1'
#
loop_
_entity.id
_entity.type
_entity.pdbx_description
1 polymer ?
#
loop_
_entity_poly.entity_id
_entity_poly.type
_entity_poly.pdbx_seq_one_letter_code
_entity_poly.pdbx_strand_id
1 'polypeptide(L)'
;MKKLVDKKYYTVKELADIMKISRIAVFKKVQNKQIKAEKVGKTYIILKDEVEKFIDNDLSERLKMEIEKGVSKVIKEYGETLRLLGRE
;
A
#
# COMPACT_ATOMS: atom_id res chain seq x y z
N MET A 1 -9.79 21.17 3.38
CA MET A 1 -8.63 21.62 4.19
C MET A 1 -8.13 20.46 5.05
N LYS A 2 -6.95 19.88 4.78
CA LYS A 2 -6.27 19.03 5.76
C LYS A 2 -4.78 19.39 5.75
N LYS A 3 -4.40 20.11 6.81
CA LYS A 3 -3.08 20.59 7.16
C LYS A 3 -2.01 19.54 6.83
N LEU A 4 -1.20 19.78 5.81
CA LEU A 4 0.12 19.18 5.65
C LEU A 4 1.02 19.83 6.72
N VAL A 5 0.83 19.43 7.98
CA VAL A 5 1.82 19.74 9.02
C VAL A 5 3.03 18.90 8.65
N ASP A 6 4.17 19.56 8.44
CA ASP A 6 5.46 18.91 8.28
C ASP A 6 5.85 18.20 9.59
N LYS A 7 5.19 17.08 9.88
CA LYS A 7 5.50 16.22 11.00
C LYS A 7 6.61 15.27 10.54
N LYS A 8 7.72 15.28 11.27
CA LYS A 8 8.85 14.37 11.04
C LYS A 8 8.49 12.89 11.28
N TYR A 9 7.40 12.63 11.99
CA TYR A 9 6.93 11.29 12.34
C TYR A 9 5.39 11.20 12.33
N TYR A 10 4.90 9.99 12.09
CA TYR A 10 3.50 9.60 12.15
C TYR A 10 3.30 8.52 13.22
N THR A 11 2.19 8.57 13.93
CA THR A 11 1.79 7.45 14.78
C THR A 11 1.12 6.35 13.97
N VAL A 12 1.06 5.13 14.50
CA VAL A 12 0.34 3.99 13.87
C VAL A 12 -1.11 4.36 13.50
N LYS A 13 -1.79 5.16 14.32
CA LYS A 13 -3.17 5.59 14.08
C LYS A 13 -3.26 6.59 12.93
N GLU A 14 -2.34 7.54 12.87
CA GLU A 14 -2.29 8.53 11.76
C GLU A 14 -1.94 7.85 10.44
N LEU A 15 -0.96 6.94 10.44
CA LEU A 15 -0.59 6.20 9.24
C LEU A 15 -1.75 5.34 8.73
N ALA A 16 -2.52 4.74 9.63
CA ALA A 16 -3.72 3.98 9.27
C ALA A 16 -4.78 4.85 8.56
N ASP A 17 -5.00 6.09 9.03
CA ASP A 17 -5.95 7.02 8.40
C ASP A 17 -5.50 7.45 7.01
N ILE A 18 -4.20 7.70 6.83
CA ILE A 18 -3.60 8.09 5.54
C ILE A 18 -3.69 6.94 4.54
N MET A 19 -3.27 5.74 4.96
CA MET A 19 -3.24 4.56 4.09
C MET A 19 -4.63 3.92 3.90
N LYS A 20 -5.66 4.40 4.62
CA LYS A 20 -7.01 3.80 4.61
C LYS A 20 -7.03 2.31 4.92
N ILE A 21 -6.09 1.85 5.76
CA ILE A 21 -6.03 0.46 6.23
C ILE A 21 -6.28 0.39 7.74
N SER A 22 -6.63 -0.80 8.23
CA SER A 22 -6.84 -0.99 9.67
C SER A 22 -5.56 -0.73 10.47
N ARG A 23 -5.71 -0.13 11.66
CA ARG A 23 -4.63 0.05 12.64
C ARG A 23 -3.89 -1.26 12.93
N ILE A 24 -4.61 -2.39 12.92
CA ILE A 24 -4.05 -3.73 13.12
C ILE A 24 -3.11 -4.12 11.96
N ALA A 25 -3.46 -3.75 10.73
CA ALA A 25 -2.63 -4.03 9.56
C ALA A 25 -1.31 -3.23 9.61
N VAL A 26 -1.39 -1.94 9.97
CA VAL A 26 -0.19 -1.12 10.21
C VAL A 26 0.65 -1.73 11.32
N PHE A 27 0.03 -2.12 12.44
CA PHE A 27 0.74 -2.72 13.57
C PHE A 27 1.45 -4.02 13.19
N LYS A 28 0.80 -4.92 12.45
CA LYS A 28 1.41 -6.15 11.93
C LYS A 28 2.59 -5.85 10.99
N LYS A 29 2.47 -4.87 10.11
CA LYS A 29 3.57 -4.45 9.21
C LYS A 29 4.77 -3.90 9.99
N VAL A 30 4.53 -3.16 11.07
CA VAL A 30 5.57 -2.72 12.00
C VAL A 30 6.21 -3.91 12.73
N GLN A 31 5.43 -4.85 13.24
CA GLN A 31 5.94 -6.06 13.91
C GLN A 31 6.77 -6.94 12.98
N ASN A 32 6.35 -7.06 11.72
CA ASN A 32 7.04 -7.82 10.67
C ASN A 32 8.29 -7.11 10.13
N LYS A 33 8.69 -5.96 10.70
CA LYS A 33 9.80 -5.12 10.24
C LYS A 33 9.68 -4.65 8.79
N GLN A 34 8.47 -4.68 8.22
CA GLN A 34 8.20 -4.14 6.88
C GLN A 34 8.15 -2.62 6.87
N ILE A 35 7.84 -2.02 8.02
CA ILE A 35 7.88 -0.57 8.24
C ILE A 35 8.78 -0.33 9.44
N LYS A 36 9.86 0.45 9.26
CA LYS A 36 10.69 0.89 10.37
C LYS A 36 9.89 1.85 11.24
N ALA A 37 9.62 1.43 12.46
CA ALA A 37 9.03 2.25 13.49
C ALA A 37 9.90 2.21 14.74
N GLU A 38 10.01 3.35 15.42
CA GLU A 38 10.66 3.45 16.71
C GLU A 38 9.62 3.34 17.83
N LYS A 39 9.92 2.52 18.84
CA LYS A 39 9.04 2.36 20.00
C LYS A 39 9.36 3.45 21.01
N VAL A 40 8.42 4.37 21.22
CA VAL A 40 8.52 5.41 22.22
C VAL A 40 7.46 5.15 23.29
N GLY A 41 7.90 4.59 24.42
CA GLY A 41 7.03 4.18 25.52
C GLY A 41 6.05 3.07 25.11
N LYS A 42 4.74 3.36 25.17
CA LYS A 42 3.65 2.44 24.77
C LYS A 42 3.19 2.64 23.31
N THR A 43 3.81 3.56 22.57
CA THR A 43 3.41 3.92 21.21
C THR A 43 4.54 3.63 20.23
N TYR A 44 4.18 3.32 18.98
CA TYR A 44 5.12 3.24 17.86
C TYR A 44 5.00 4.50 17.01
N ILE A 45 6.14 5.10 16.69
CA ILE A 45 6.27 6.24 15.78
C ILE A 45 7.00 5.80 14.51
N ILE A 46 6.52 6.22 13.36
CA ILE A 46 7.09 5.91 12.04
C ILE A 46 7.61 7.20 11.46
N LEU A 47 8.87 7.22 11.01
CA LEU A 47 9.47 8.40 10.37
C LEU A 47 8.81 8.67 9.01
N LYS A 48 8.64 9.94 8.66
CA LYS A 48 8.02 10.35 7.38
C LYS A 48 8.74 9.74 6.16
N ASP A 49 10.07 9.74 6.17
CA ASP A 49 10.90 9.17 5.09
C ASP A 49 10.62 7.68 4.84
N GLU A 50 10.42 6.93 5.93
CA GLU A 50 10.09 5.51 5.85
C GLU A 50 8.64 5.28 5.42
N VAL A 51 7.72 6.18 5.77
CA VAL A 51 6.35 6.17 5.25
C VAL A 51 6.34 6.39 3.74
N GLU A 52 7.08 7.38 3.24
CA GLU A 52 7.14 7.70 1.81
C GLU A 52 7.70 6.53 1.00
N LYS A 53 8.83 5.94 1.42
CA LYS A 53 9.39 4.72 0.79
C LYS A 53 8.41 3.56 0.80
N PHE A 54 7.70 3.38 1.90
CA PHE A 54 6.77 2.28 2.06
C PHE A 54 5.51 2.46 1.21
N ILE A 55 4.96 3.67 1.14
CA ILE A 55 3.81 3.99 0.29
C ILE A 55 4.18 3.74 -1.17
N ASP A 56 5.34 4.20 -1.62
CA ASP A 56 5.77 4.04 -3.01
C ASP A 56 5.87 2.56 -3.41
N ASN A 57 6.42 1.71 -2.52
CA ASN A 57 6.56 0.26 -2.76
C ASN A 57 5.23 -0.51 -2.60
N ASP A 58 4.46 -0.31 -1.52
CA ASP A 58 3.21 -1.06 -1.25
C ASP A 58 2.13 -0.74 -2.29
N LEU A 59 2.07 0.52 -2.76
CA LEU A 59 1.13 0.91 -3.82
C LEU A 59 1.50 0.23 -5.14
N SER A 60 2.78 0.15 -5.49
CA SER A 60 3.26 -0.49 -6.73
C SER A 60 2.96 -1.99 -6.76
N GLU A 61 3.22 -2.71 -5.66
CA GLU A 61 2.97 -4.16 -5.61
C GLU A 61 1.48 -4.50 -5.60
N ARG A 62 0.67 -3.80 -4.79
CA ARG A 62 -0.77 -4.05 -4.74
C ARG A 62 -1.48 -3.67 -6.03
N LEU A 63 -1.12 -2.53 -6.61
CA LEU A 63 -1.73 -2.06 -7.86
C LEU A 63 -1.40 -3.04 -9.00
N LYS A 64 -0.16 -3.54 -9.08
CA LYS A 64 0.18 -4.61 -10.04
C LYS A 64 -0.66 -5.85 -9.86
N MET A 65 -0.82 -6.34 -8.62
CA MET A 65 -1.61 -7.56 -8.37
C MET A 65 -3.09 -7.39 -8.72
N GLU A 66 -3.68 -6.22 -8.46
CA GLU A 66 -5.07 -5.96 -8.84
C GLU A 66 -5.23 -5.87 -10.36
N ILE A 67 -4.29 -5.19 -11.05
CA ILE A 67 -4.29 -5.13 -12.51
C ILE A 67 -4.12 -6.52 -13.10
N GLU A 68 -3.17 -7.33 -12.61
CA GLU A 68 -2.96 -8.70 -13.10
C GLU A 68 -4.19 -9.57 -12.89
N LYS A 69 -4.89 -9.46 -11.75
CA LYS A 69 -6.16 -10.18 -11.54
C LYS A 69 -7.23 -9.76 -12.53
N GLY A 70 -7.36 -8.46 -12.80
CA GLY A 70 -8.30 -7.94 -13.79
C GLY A 70 -7.96 -8.44 -15.20
N VAL A 71 -6.70 -8.31 -15.60
CA VAL A 71 -6.19 -8.77 -16.90
C VAL A 71 -6.34 -10.28 -17.05
N SER A 72 -5.98 -11.07 -16.04
CA SER A 72 -6.13 -12.53 -16.06
C SER A 72 -7.60 -12.95 -16.20
N LYS A 73 -8.51 -12.26 -15.51
CA LYS A 73 -9.95 -12.53 -15.64
C LYS A 73 -10.46 -12.25 -17.05
N VAL A 74 -10.05 -11.12 -17.65
CA VAL A 74 -10.42 -10.75 -19.01
C VAL A 74 -9.84 -11.73 -20.04
N ILE A 75 -8.58 -12.13 -19.89
CA ILE A 75 -7.94 -13.13 -20.77
C ILE A 75 -8.64 -14.48 -20.62
N LYS A 76 -9.07 -14.86 -19.42
CA LYS A 76 -9.80 -16.12 -19.19
C LYS A 76 -11.19 -16.12 -19.80
N GLU A 77 -11.91 -15.00 -19.75
CA GLU A 77 -13.28 -14.87 -20.27
C GLU A 77 -13.32 -14.58 -21.78
N TYR A 78 -12.36 -13.84 -22.33
CA TYR A 78 -12.39 -13.33 -23.71
C TYR A 78 -11.12 -13.64 -24.53
N GLY A 79 -10.23 -14.51 -24.05
CA GLY A 79 -8.92 -14.75 -24.65
C GLY A 79 -8.96 -15.22 -26.11
N GLU A 80 -9.95 -16.03 -26.49
CA GLU A 80 -10.11 -16.50 -27.87
C GLU A 80 -10.54 -15.35 -28.81
N THR A 81 -11.52 -14.54 -28.38
CA THR A 81 -11.99 -13.36 -29.12
C THR A 81 -10.88 -12.31 -29.27
N LEU A 82 -10.12 -12.05 -28.20
CA LEU A 82 -8.96 -11.14 -28.25
C LEU A 82 -7.86 -11.65 -29.19
N ARG A 83 -7.64 -12.97 -29.26
CA ARG A 83 -6.66 -13.59 -30.16
C ARG A 83 -7.07 -13.50 -31.62
N LEU A 84 -8.37 -13.58 -31.91
CA LEU A 84 -8.92 -13.42 -33.25
C LEU A 84 -8.84 -11.97 -33.73
N LEU A 85 -9.16 -11.01 -32.85
CA LEU A 85 -9.09 -9.57 -33.16
C LEU A 85 -7.66 -9.05 -33.33
N GLY A 86 -6.66 -9.64 -32.66
CA GLY A 86 -5.26 -9.24 -32.81
C GLY A 86 -4.56 -9.73 -34.07
N ARG A 87 -5.27 -10.44 -34.97
CA ARG A 87 -4.76 -10.93 -36.25
C ARG A 87 -5.24 -10.10 -37.46
N GLU A 88 -6.07 -9.08 -37.22
CA GLU A 88 -6.40 -8.03 -38.19
C GLU A 88 -5.41 -6.86 -38.13
#